data_AF-A0AAP3YIK3-F1
#
_entry.id   AF-A0AAP3YIK3-F1
#
_cell.length_a   1.000
_cell.length_b   1.000
_cell.length_c   1.000
_cell.angle_alpha   90.00
_cell.angle_beta   90.00
_cell.angle_gamma   90.00
#
_symmetry.space_group_name_H-M   'P 1'
#
loop_
_entity.id
_entity.type
_entity.pdbx_description
1 polymer ?
#
loop_
_entity_poly.entity_id
_entity_poly.type
_entity_poly.pdbx_seq_one_letter_code
_entity_poly.pdbx_strand_id
1 'polypeptide(L)'
;GLNEVPDSGDRFITFKDEKTARAASEKRAERALLKERSQTNHVTLDNLFDTLKEGELKEVGVIIKADVKGSVEALAQSFKKIDVEGVRVNIIHQAVGAINESDVTLAEASNAIIVGFNVRPTPLAKQRAESDNVDIRLHRVIYKAIDEIETAMRGGLEPEYQGRITGQVERRRTYKVSKLGTIGGG
;
A
#
# COMPACT_ATOMS: atom_id res chain seq x y z
N GLY A 1 15.48 -4.83 -30.29
CA GLY A 1 14.37 -4.74 -29.32
C GLY A 1 14.33 -3.32 -28.76
N LEU A 2 13.22 -2.93 -28.13
CA LEU A 2 13.15 -1.66 -27.39
C LEU A 2 13.93 -1.79 -26.08
N ASN A 3 14.61 -0.73 -25.65
CA ASN A 3 15.39 -0.74 -24.41
C ASN A 3 14.50 -0.60 -23.16
N GLU A 4 13.36 0.08 -23.28
CA GLU A 4 12.41 0.33 -22.19
C GLU A 4 10.96 0.15 -22.66
N VAL A 5 10.06 -0.03 -21.70
CA VAL A 5 8.62 -0.10 -21.94
C VAL A 5 8.09 1.31 -22.20
N PRO A 6 7.54 1.61 -23.39
CA PRO A 6 7.02 2.94 -23.70
C PRO A 6 5.75 3.28 -22.92
N ASP A 7 5.45 4.57 -22.80
CA ASP A 7 4.26 5.03 -22.08
C ASP A 7 2.99 4.82 -22.89
N SER A 8 1.86 4.66 -22.19
CA SER A 8 0.58 4.56 -22.88
C SER A 8 0.28 5.88 -23.61
N GLY A 9 0.08 5.79 -24.92
CA GLY A 9 -0.15 6.95 -25.79
C GLY A 9 1.12 7.61 -26.33
N ASP A 10 2.31 7.04 -26.09
CA ASP A 10 3.55 7.56 -26.67
C ASP A 10 3.54 7.50 -28.20
N ARG A 11 4.02 8.57 -28.82
CA ARG A 11 4.21 8.64 -30.27
C ARG A 11 5.53 7.98 -30.65
N PHE A 12 5.44 6.93 -31.47
CA PHE A 12 6.61 6.32 -32.09
C PHE A 12 7.15 7.23 -33.19
N ILE A 13 8.44 7.55 -33.11
CA ILE A 13 9.16 8.36 -34.10
C ILE A 13 10.32 7.51 -34.63
N THR A 14 10.40 7.37 -35.94
CA THR A 14 11.50 6.66 -36.60
C THR A 14 12.62 7.63 -36.94
N PHE A 15 13.86 7.20 -36.71
CA PHE A 15 15.06 7.96 -37.03
C PHE A 15 15.89 7.16 -38.03
N LYS A 16 16.62 7.88 -38.90
CA LYS A 16 17.47 7.24 -39.92
C LYS A 16 18.75 6.62 -39.32
N ASP A 17 19.28 7.23 -38.27
CA ASP A 17 20.56 6.84 -37.65
C ASP A 17 20.41 6.56 -36.15
N GLU A 18 20.94 5.43 -35.67
CA GLU A 18 20.90 5.01 -34.26
C GLU A 18 21.46 6.08 -33.30
N LYS A 19 22.54 6.75 -33.71
CA LYS A 19 23.20 7.78 -32.89
C LYS A 19 22.30 8.98 -32.61
N THR A 20 21.48 9.37 -33.59
CA THR A 20 20.50 10.47 -33.44
C THR A 20 19.31 10.03 -32.57
N ALA A 21 18.86 8.78 -32.72
CA ALA A 21 17.81 8.20 -31.89
C ALA A 21 18.23 8.13 -30.41
N ARG A 22 19.48 7.71 -30.14
CA ARG A 22 20.04 7.63 -28.79
C ARG A 22 20.12 9.01 -28.14
N ALA A 23 20.70 10.00 -28.82
CA ALA A 23 20.81 11.36 -28.30
C ALA A 23 19.44 12.02 -28.03
N ALA A 24 18.43 11.76 -28.88
CA ALA A 24 17.07 12.25 -28.68
C ALA A 24 16.40 11.57 -27.47
N SER A 25 16.65 10.27 -27.27
CA SER A 25 16.13 9.49 -26.14
C SER A 25 16.73 9.92 -24.81
N GLU A 26 18.05 10.10 -24.74
CA GLU A 26 18.76 10.58 -23.54
C GLU A 26 18.25 11.96 -23.10
N LYS A 27 18.11 12.90 -24.06
CA LYS A 27 17.59 14.24 -23.78
C LYS A 27 16.13 14.23 -23.30
N ARG A 28 15.35 13.24 -23.73
CA ARG A 28 13.96 13.05 -23.27
C ARG A 28 13.91 12.50 -21.85
N ALA A 29 14.76 11.51 -21.55
CA ALA A 29 14.89 10.93 -20.22
C ALA A 29 15.36 11.98 -19.19
N GLU A 30 16.34 12.81 -19.53
CA GLU A 30 16.81 13.91 -18.68
C GLU A 30 15.68 14.89 -18.34
N ARG A 31 14.86 15.27 -19.32
CA ARG A 31 13.71 16.15 -19.10
C ARG A 31 12.63 15.50 -18.23
N ALA A 32 12.42 14.19 -18.35
CA ALA A 32 11.46 13.47 -17.52
C ALA A 32 11.91 13.45 -16.05
N LEU A 33 13.19 13.15 -15.80
CA LEU A 33 13.82 13.22 -14.48
C LEU A 33 13.71 14.60 -13.85
N LEU A 34 13.95 15.67 -14.62
CA LEU A 34 13.79 17.04 -14.12
C LEU A 34 12.34 17.37 -13.76
N LYS A 35 11.36 16.90 -14.54
CA LYS A 35 9.94 17.07 -14.22
C LYS A 35 9.55 16.33 -12.95
N GLU A 36 10.00 15.10 -12.77
CA GLU A 36 9.73 14.30 -11.57
C GLU A 36 10.30 14.98 -10.31
N ARG A 37 11.54 15.46 -10.37
CA ARG A 37 12.14 16.27 -9.29
C ARG A 37 11.42 17.60 -9.04
N SER A 38 10.81 18.20 -10.06
CA SER A 38 10.03 19.42 -9.86
C SER A 38 8.65 19.18 -9.21
N GLN A 39 8.14 17.94 -9.30
CA GLN A 39 6.87 17.55 -8.69
C GLN A 39 7.00 17.14 -7.21
N THR A 40 8.22 16.85 -6.74
CA THR A 40 8.47 16.70 -5.30
C THR A 40 8.42 18.07 -4.65
N ASN A 41 7.30 18.39 -3.99
CA ASN A 41 7.14 19.60 -3.19
C ASN A 41 8.36 19.79 -2.27
N HIS A 42 8.98 20.97 -2.34
CA HIS A 42 10.06 21.34 -1.43
C HIS A 42 9.51 21.32 0.00
N VAL A 43 9.98 20.35 0.80
CA VAL A 43 9.66 20.28 2.22
C VAL A 43 10.43 21.41 2.90
N THR A 44 9.73 22.47 3.29
CA THR A 44 10.28 23.59 4.08
C THR A 44 10.22 23.26 5.58
N LEU A 45 11.09 23.90 6.38
CA LEU A 45 11.07 23.77 7.85
C LEU A 45 9.71 24.14 8.46
N ASP A 46 8.95 25.02 7.82
CA ASP A 46 7.62 25.42 8.25
C ASP A 46 6.57 24.30 8.04
N ASN A 47 6.64 23.57 6.92
CA ASN A 47 5.74 22.43 6.65
C ASN A 47 6.17 21.14 7.37
N LEU A 48 7.44 21.03 7.78
CA LEU A 48 7.95 19.89 8.55
C LEU A 48 7.18 19.69 9.86
N PHE A 49 6.82 20.78 10.54
CA PHE A 49 6.08 20.70 11.81
C PHE A 49 4.62 20.27 11.64
N ASP A 50 4.00 20.60 10.51
CA ASP A 50 2.64 20.15 10.20
C ASP A 50 2.62 18.67 9.80
N THR A 51 3.65 18.19 9.09
CA THR A 51 3.82 16.75 8.81
C THR A 51 4.20 15.91 10.04
N LEU A 52 4.86 16.49 11.03
CA LEU A 52 5.22 15.80 12.28
C LEU A 52 4.07 15.78 13.31
N LYS A 53 3.06 16.66 13.15
CA LYS A 53 1.89 16.75 14.04
C LYS A 53 0.76 15.77 13.70
N GLU A 54 0.77 15.19 12.49
CA GLU A 54 -0.05 14.03 12.16
C GLU A 54 0.52 12.82 12.90
N GLY A 55 0.08 12.61 14.15
CA GLY A 55 0.56 11.54 15.02
C GLY A 55 0.59 10.18 14.32
N GLU A 56 1.67 9.41 14.54
CA GLU A 56 1.97 8.06 14.01
C GLU A 56 0.93 7.49 13.04
N LEU A 57 0.77 8.11 11.86
CA LEU A 57 -0.04 7.53 10.81
C LEU A 57 0.64 6.22 10.43
N LYS A 58 -0.06 5.09 10.62
CA LYS A 58 0.48 3.79 10.26
C LYS A 58 0.55 3.73 8.74
N GLU A 59 1.75 3.59 8.19
CA GLU A 59 1.92 3.41 6.75
C GLU A 59 2.00 1.94 6.41
N VAL A 60 1.30 1.54 5.35
CA VAL A 60 1.44 0.21 4.74
C VAL A 60 2.20 0.37 3.44
N GLY A 61 3.42 -0.17 3.40
CA GLY A 61 4.27 -0.20 2.21
C GLY A 61 3.74 -1.19 1.18
N VAL A 62 3.64 -0.75 -0.08
CA VAL A 62 3.16 -1.58 -1.19
C VAL A 62 4.10 -1.46 -2.38
N ILE A 63 4.44 -2.62 -2.97
CA ILE A 63 5.16 -2.73 -4.23
C ILE A 63 4.20 -3.26 -5.28
N ILE A 64 4.08 -2.58 -6.42
CA ILE A 64 3.13 -2.92 -7.49
C ILE A 64 3.89 -3.46 -8.70
N LYS A 65 3.50 -4.66 -9.16
CA LYS A 65 3.98 -5.26 -10.41
C LYS A 65 2.81 -5.58 -11.31
N ALA A 66 2.84 -5.18 -12.57
CA ALA A 66 1.80 -5.56 -13.52
C ALA A 66 2.35 -5.94 -14.89
N ASP A 67 1.52 -6.56 -15.70
CA ASP A 67 1.85 -6.98 -17.06
C ASP A 67 1.99 -5.80 -18.03
N VAL A 68 1.19 -4.76 -17.83
CA VAL A 68 1.20 -3.54 -18.65
C VAL A 68 1.23 -2.28 -17.78
N LYS A 69 1.83 -1.21 -18.30
CA LYS A 69 1.99 0.06 -17.59
C LYS A 69 0.67 0.69 -17.15
N GLY A 70 -0.38 0.62 -17.98
CA GLY A 70 -1.69 1.18 -17.65
C GLY A 70 -2.32 0.56 -16.40
N SER A 71 -2.09 -0.74 -16.15
CA SER A 71 -2.55 -1.43 -14.95
C SER A 71 -1.80 -0.97 -13.70
N VAL A 72 -0.48 -0.72 -13.82
CA VAL A 72 0.34 -0.18 -12.72
C VAL A 72 -0.19 1.20 -12.31
N GLU A 73 -0.40 2.09 -13.27
CA GLU A 73 -0.88 3.45 -13.02
C GLU A 73 -2.29 3.45 -12.41
N ALA A 74 -3.19 2.62 -12.94
CA ALA A 74 -4.55 2.50 -12.42
C ALA A 74 -4.57 2.00 -10.97
N LEU A 75 -3.76 1.00 -10.63
CA LEU A 75 -3.63 0.49 -9.26
C LEU A 75 -3.02 1.55 -8.34
N ALA A 76 -1.94 2.20 -8.75
CA ALA A 76 -1.28 3.22 -7.96
C ALA A 76 -2.21 4.40 -7.64
N GLN A 77 -2.98 4.88 -8.63
CA GLN A 77 -3.98 5.92 -8.41
C GLN A 77 -5.12 5.47 -7.50
N SER A 78 -5.53 4.21 -7.61
CA SER A 78 -6.62 3.67 -6.79
C SER A 78 -6.18 3.51 -5.34
N PHE A 79 -4.97 2.99 -5.10
CA PHE A 79 -4.41 2.82 -3.77
C PHE A 79 -4.17 4.15 -3.05
N LYS A 80 -3.76 5.20 -3.77
CA LYS A 80 -3.66 6.56 -3.21
C LYS A 80 -5.00 7.17 -2.80
N LYS A 81 -6.12 6.68 -3.35
CA LYS A 81 -7.48 7.14 -2.99
C LYS A 81 -8.07 6.36 -1.82
N ILE A 82 -7.42 5.27 -1.39
CA ILE A 82 -7.84 4.53 -0.21
C ILE A 82 -7.51 5.42 0.99
N ASP A 83 -8.57 5.85 1.68
CA ASP A 83 -8.48 6.64 2.91
C ASP A 83 -9.14 5.82 4.02
N VAL A 84 -8.31 5.22 4.87
CA VAL A 84 -8.74 4.46 6.04
C VAL A 84 -8.26 5.24 7.26
N GLU A 85 -9.16 5.49 8.22
CA GLU A 85 -8.82 6.28 9.41
C GLU A 85 -7.57 5.73 10.11
N GLY A 86 -6.52 6.55 10.16
CA GLY A 86 -5.26 6.24 10.84
C GLY A 86 -4.26 5.37 10.05
N VAL A 87 -4.56 4.98 8.80
CA VAL A 87 -3.64 4.15 7.99
C VAL A 87 -3.52 4.70 6.56
N ARG A 88 -2.29 4.93 6.09
CA ARG A 88 -1.99 5.44 4.74
C ARG A 88 -1.28 4.38 3.89
N VAL A 89 -1.64 4.26 2.61
CA VAL A 89 -0.90 3.42 1.67
C VAL A 89 0.31 4.18 1.11
N ASN A 90 1.50 3.60 1.24
CA ASN A 90 2.73 4.13 0.69
C ASN A 90 3.25 3.23 -0.45
N ILE A 91 3.36 3.78 -1.66
CA ILE A 91 3.82 3.03 -2.84
C ILE A 91 5.33 3.18 -2.96
N ILE A 92 6.06 2.12 -2.61
CA ILE A 92 7.53 2.12 -2.54
C ILE A 92 8.13 1.95 -3.94
N HIS A 93 7.55 1.02 -4.71
CA HIS A 93 8.03 0.74 -6.05
C HIS A 93 6.89 0.28 -6.95
N GLN A 94 6.93 0.70 -8.21
CA GLN A 94 5.95 0.33 -9.21
C GLN A 94 6.68 0.03 -10.53
N ALA A 95 6.47 -1.17 -11.08
CA ALA A 95 7.16 -1.57 -12.30
C ALA A 95 6.34 -2.56 -13.13
N VAL A 96 6.70 -2.68 -14.40
CA VAL A 96 6.09 -3.62 -15.34
C VAL A 96 6.94 -4.89 -15.40
N GLY A 97 6.29 -6.06 -15.43
CA GLY A 97 6.92 -7.37 -15.57
C GLY A 97 6.66 -8.31 -14.41
N ALA A 98 7.24 -9.52 -14.53
CA ALA A 98 7.15 -10.54 -13.51
C ALA A 98 7.83 -10.11 -12.20
N ILE A 99 7.36 -10.67 -11.07
CA ILE A 99 7.94 -10.42 -9.75
C ILE A 99 9.23 -11.24 -9.63
N ASN A 100 10.33 -10.58 -9.32
CA ASN A 100 11.67 -11.19 -9.20
C ASN A 100 12.20 -11.14 -7.76
N GLU A 101 13.39 -11.68 -7.53
CA GLU A 101 14.01 -11.68 -6.19
C GLU A 101 14.32 -10.27 -5.67
N SER A 102 14.75 -9.36 -6.53
CA SER A 102 15.07 -7.99 -6.15
C SER A 102 13.85 -7.28 -5.58
N ASP A 103 12.67 -7.56 -6.14
CA ASP A 103 11.39 -7.05 -5.63
C ASP A 103 11.09 -7.61 -4.23
N VAL A 104 11.38 -8.90 -4.00
CA VAL A 104 11.21 -9.56 -2.69
C VAL A 104 12.17 -8.98 -1.66
N THR A 105 13.45 -8.79 -2.01
CA THR A 105 14.43 -8.17 -1.13
C THR A 105 14.07 -6.72 -0.79
N LEU A 106 13.54 -5.96 -1.76
CA LEU A 106 13.06 -4.60 -1.50
C LEU A 106 11.85 -4.60 -0.57
N ALA A 107 10.94 -5.55 -0.75
CA ALA A 107 9.77 -5.74 0.09
C ALA A 107 10.16 -6.09 1.54
N GLU A 108 11.08 -7.02 1.72
CA GLU A 108 11.64 -7.41 3.03
C GLU A 108 12.27 -6.20 3.73
N ALA A 109 13.19 -5.51 3.05
CA ALA A 109 13.92 -4.38 3.63
C ALA A 109 13.01 -3.21 4.04
N SER A 110 11.87 -3.07 3.36
CA SER A 110 10.92 -1.97 3.58
C SER A 110 9.65 -2.38 4.31
N ASN A 111 9.56 -3.65 4.76
CA ASN A 111 8.37 -4.26 5.34
C ASN A 111 7.08 -4.00 4.52
N ALA A 112 7.16 -4.28 3.21
CA ALA A 112 6.12 -4.00 2.24
C ALA A 112 5.49 -5.27 1.66
N ILE A 113 4.23 -5.15 1.22
CA ILE A 113 3.49 -6.21 0.55
C ILE A 113 3.67 -6.07 -0.97
N ILE A 114 3.83 -7.19 -1.67
CA ILE A 114 3.92 -7.20 -3.13
C ILE A 114 2.55 -7.49 -3.73
N VAL A 115 2.05 -6.59 -4.56
CA VAL A 115 0.81 -6.72 -5.32
C VAL A 115 1.12 -6.95 -6.79
N GLY A 116 0.84 -8.15 -7.28
CA GLY A 116 0.98 -8.54 -8.69
C GLY A 116 -0.35 -8.49 -9.43
N PHE A 117 -0.44 -7.73 -10.53
CA PHE A 117 -1.60 -7.69 -11.40
C PHE A 117 -1.34 -8.36 -12.75
N ASN A 118 -2.04 -9.46 -13.01
CA ASN A 118 -1.88 -10.29 -14.21
C ASN A 118 -0.42 -10.77 -14.46
N VAL A 119 0.39 -10.82 -13.40
CA VAL A 119 1.77 -11.31 -13.42
C VAL A 119 1.93 -12.50 -12.49
N ARG A 120 3.02 -13.24 -12.68
CA ARG A 120 3.41 -14.35 -11.81
C ARG A 120 4.80 -14.10 -11.24
N PRO A 121 5.08 -14.53 -10.00
CA PRO A 121 6.43 -14.53 -9.48
C PRO A 121 7.28 -15.58 -10.18
N THR A 122 8.57 -15.31 -10.31
CA THR A 122 9.54 -16.33 -10.73
C THR A 122 9.66 -17.41 -9.64
N PRO A 123 10.07 -18.65 -9.99
CA PRO A 123 10.21 -19.73 -9.01
C PRO A 123 11.10 -19.34 -7.83
N LEU A 124 12.19 -18.62 -8.13
CA LEU A 124 13.16 -18.18 -7.15
C LEU A 124 12.61 -17.06 -6.24
N ALA A 125 11.87 -16.09 -6.82
CA ALA A 125 11.18 -15.07 -6.04
C ALA A 125 10.15 -15.68 -5.08
N LYS A 126 9.42 -16.71 -5.53
CA LYS A 126 8.44 -17.41 -4.69
C LYS A 126 9.10 -18.12 -3.50
N GLN A 127 10.18 -18.87 -3.75
CA GLN A 127 10.92 -19.55 -2.68
C GLN A 127 11.50 -18.56 -1.67
N ARG A 128 12.00 -17.43 -2.15
CA ARG A 128 12.55 -16.38 -1.31
C ARG A 128 11.47 -15.69 -0.47
N ALA A 129 10.33 -15.36 -1.07
CA ALA A 129 9.21 -14.78 -0.34
C ALA A 129 8.69 -15.69 0.78
N GLU A 130 8.67 -17.01 0.55
CA GLU A 130 8.33 -18.00 1.59
C GLU A 130 9.38 -18.06 2.73
N SER A 131 10.66 -17.82 2.41
CA SER A 131 11.75 -17.84 3.40
C SER A 131 11.80 -16.55 4.23
N ASP A 132 11.61 -15.41 3.56
CA ASP A 132 11.74 -14.07 4.12
C ASP A 132 10.39 -13.55 4.67
N ASN A 133 9.34 -14.38 4.66
CA ASN A 133 7.96 -14.08 5.07
C ASN A 133 7.38 -12.82 4.38
N VAL A 134 7.69 -12.64 3.10
CA VAL A 134 7.15 -11.54 2.29
C VAL A 134 5.82 -11.97 1.66
N ASP A 135 4.77 -11.19 1.91
CA ASP A 135 3.45 -11.44 1.35
C ASP A 135 3.37 -11.04 -0.14
N ILE A 136 3.05 -12.01 -1.00
CA ILE A 136 2.79 -11.80 -2.43
C ILE A 136 1.30 -12.03 -2.72
N ARG A 137 0.59 -10.97 -3.11
CA ARG A 137 -0.83 -11.01 -3.48
C ARG A 137 -1.00 -10.87 -4.99
N LEU A 138 -1.65 -11.85 -5.60
CA LEU A 138 -1.84 -11.89 -7.05
C LEU A 138 -3.30 -11.65 -7.43
N HIS A 139 -3.53 -10.64 -8.27
CA HIS A 139 -4.86 -10.25 -8.70
C HIS A 139 -4.98 -10.23 -10.22
N ARG A 140 -6.22 -10.39 -10.67
CA ARG A 140 -6.61 -10.23 -12.08
C ARG A 140 -7.68 -9.15 -12.29
N VAL A 141 -8.23 -8.64 -11.19
CA VAL A 141 -9.32 -7.66 -11.19
C VAL A 141 -8.94 -6.55 -10.21
N ILE A 142 -8.89 -5.31 -10.70
CA ILE A 142 -8.39 -4.15 -9.95
C ILE A 142 -9.21 -3.93 -8.68
N TYR A 143 -10.54 -4.00 -8.77
CA TYR A 143 -11.44 -3.82 -7.61
C TYR A 143 -11.18 -4.82 -6.49
N LYS A 144 -10.81 -6.07 -6.82
CA LYS A 144 -10.48 -7.08 -5.81
C LYS A 144 -9.17 -6.77 -5.08
N ALA A 145 -8.20 -6.19 -5.80
CA ALA A 145 -6.94 -5.77 -5.19
C ALA A 145 -7.15 -4.61 -4.22
N ILE A 146 -7.99 -3.64 -4.60
CA ILE A 146 -8.36 -2.51 -3.74
C ILE A 146 -9.06 -2.99 -2.46
N ASP A 147 -10.08 -3.84 -2.61
CA ASP A 147 -10.87 -4.36 -1.50
C ASP A 147 -10.02 -5.19 -0.52
N GLU A 148 -9.10 -6.02 -1.01
CA GLU A 148 -8.20 -6.81 -0.17
C GLU A 148 -7.21 -5.92 0.62
N ILE A 149 -6.64 -4.90 -0.01
CA ILE A 149 -5.75 -3.94 0.66
C ILE A 149 -6.52 -3.13 1.70
N GLU A 150 -7.71 -2.64 1.36
CA GLU A 150 -8.57 -1.89 2.30
C GLU A 150 -8.97 -2.77 3.49
N THR A 151 -9.32 -4.04 3.25
CA THR A 151 -9.64 -5.01 4.30
C THR A 151 -8.43 -5.30 5.19
N ALA A 152 -7.23 -5.44 4.61
CA ALA A 152 -6.00 -5.64 5.38
C ALA A 152 -5.68 -4.44 6.27
N MET A 153 -5.88 -3.22 5.77
CA MET A 153 -5.72 -1.98 6.55
C MET A 153 -6.76 -1.88 7.68
N ARG A 154 -8.02 -2.26 7.42
CA ARG A 154 -9.09 -2.30 8.43
C ARG A 154 -8.87 -3.39 9.48
N GLY A 155 -8.36 -4.56 9.09
CA GLY A 155 -8.08 -5.68 10.01
C GLY A 155 -6.93 -5.42 10.97
N GLY A 156 -6.06 -4.45 10.67
CA GLY A 156 -5.04 -3.94 11.58
C GLY A 156 -5.55 -2.90 12.58
N LEU A 157 -6.82 -2.50 12.50
CA LEU A 157 -7.48 -1.70 13.53
C LEU A 157 -7.79 -2.59 14.73
N GLU A 158 -7.37 -2.16 15.92
CA GLU A 158 -7.62 -2.89 17.17
C GLU A 158 -9.13 -3.14 17.34
N PRO A 159 -9.55 -4.35 17.75
CA PRO A 159 -10.96 -4.66 17.88
C PRO A 159 -11.60 -3.76 18.93
N GLU A 160 -12.71 -3.10 18.57
CA GLU A 160 -13.54 -2.37 19.55
C GLU A 160 -13.95 -3.32 20.69
N TYR A 161 -13.68 -2.91 21.93
CA TYR A 161 -14.04 -3.64 23.14
C TYR A 161 -15.56 -3.86 23.20
N GLN A 162 -16.02 -5.09 22.93
CA GLN A 162 -17.40 -5.45 23.19
C GLN A 162 -17.61 -5.65 24.70
N GLY A 163 -18.45 -4.80 25.30
CA GLY A 163 -18.88 -4.94 26.69
C GLY A 163 -19.60 -6.27 26.89
N ARG A 164 -18.97 -7.21 27.61
CA ARG A 164 -19.56 -8.49 27.97
C ARG A 164 -20.39 -8.29 29.24
N ILE A 165 -21.68 -8.64 29.20
CA ILE A 165 -22.50 -8.70 30.41
C ILE A 165 -21.93 -9.83 31.30
N THR A 166 -21.28 -9.45 32.40
CA THR A 166 -20.59 -10.38 33.32
C THR A 166 -21.52 -11.13 34.26
N GLY A 167 -22.79 -10.73 34.34
CA GLY A 167 -23.80 -11.48 35.08
C GLY A 167 -25.15 -10.78 35.09
N GLN A 168 -26.21 -11.57 35.14
CA GLN A 168 -27.58 -11.11 35.37
C GLN A 168 -28.02 -11.68 36.71
N VAL A 169 -28.45 -10.82 37.64
CA VAL A 169 -28.95 -11.22 38.96
C VAL A 169 -30.42 -10.84 39.06
N GLU A 170 -31.25 -11.81 39.39
CA GLU A 170 -32.65 -11.60 39.72
C GLU A 170 -32.79 -11.48 41.24
N ARG A 171 -33.26 -10.32 41.72
CA ARG A 171 -33.44 -10.08 43.15
C ARG A 171 -34.77 -10.66 43.63
N ARG A 172 -34.71 -11.69 44.48
CA ARG A 172 -35.90 -12.37 45.03
C ARG A 172 -36.44 -11.74 46.30
N ARG A 173 -35.57 -11.11 47.11
CA ARG A 173 -35.98 -10.46 48.36
C ARG A 173 -35.17 -9.19 48.60
N THR A 174 -35.72 -8.25 49.36
CA THR A 174 -34.92 -7.15 49.91
C THR A 174 -34.97 -7.11 51.40
N TYR A 175 -33.84 -6.71 51.97
CA TYR A 175 -33.70 -6.42 53.38
C TYR A 175 -33.35 -4.95 53.54
N LYS A 176 -33.96 -4.29 54.52
CA LYS A 176 -33.72 -2.88 54.80
C LYS A 176 -32.82 -2.78 56.03
N VAL A 177 -31.63 -2.24 55.85
CA VAL A 177 -30.63 -2.10 56.92
C VAL A 177 -30.37 -0.61 57.15
N SER A 178 -30.51 -0.16 58.39
CA SER A 178 -30.55 1.26 58.76
C SER A 178 -29.29 2.06 58.40
N LYS A 179 -28.14 1.39 58.19
CA LYS A 179 -26.84 2.03 57.83
C LYS A 179 -26.50 2.00 56.34
N LEU A 180 -27.07 1.07 55.55
CA LEU A 180 -26.64 0.81 54.16
C LEU A 180 -27.79 0.88 53.13
N GLY A 181 -29.04 1.08 53.59
CA GLY A 181 -30.20 1.16 52.72
C GLY A 181 -30.83 -0.20 52.41
N THR A 182 -31.41 -0.31 51.21
CA THR A 182 -32.14 -1.52 50.79
C THR A 182 -31.19 -2.45 50.03
N ILE A 183 -30.89 -3.61 50.61
CA ILE A 183 -30.01 -4.62 50.02
C ILE A 183 -30.87 -5.64 49.29
N GLY A 184 -30.61 -5.83 48.00
CA GLY A 184 -31.22 -6.87 47.19
C GLY A 184 -30.50 -8.20 47.40
N GLY A 185 -31.22 -9.18 47.94
CA GLY A 185 -30.79 -10.58 47.91
C GLY A 185 -31.22 -11.21 46.60
N GLY A 186 -30.24 -11.61 45.79
CA GLY A 186 -30.44 -12.57 44.70
C GLY A 186 -30.75 -13.95 45.25
#